data_AF-A0A800F2M3-F1
#
_entry.id   AF-A0A800F2M3-F1
#
_cell.length_a   1.000
_cell.length_b   1.000
_cell.length_c   1.000
_cell.angle_alpha   90.00
_cell.angle_beta   90.00
_cell.angle_gamma   90.00
#
_symmetry.space_group_name_H-M   'P 1'
#
loop_
_entity.id
_entity.type
_entity.pdbx_description
1 polymer ?
#
loop_
_entity_poly.entity_id
_entity_poly.type
_entity_poly.pdbx_seq_one_letter_code
_entity_poly.pdbx_strand_id
1 'polypeptide(L)' 'MKTYEKYRQLVSLGFTQIYIYPGGLFEWLMLQDIYGYDEFPTTKKQLDFLKYKARQRLNVGLLEYSHR' A
#
# COMPACT_ATOMS: atom_id res chain seq x y z
N MET A 1 14.51 9.30 -6.37
CA MET A 1 13.34 9.97 -6.96
C MET A 1 12.13 9.69 -6.08
N LYS A 2 11.79 10.62 -5.18
CA LYS A 2 10.66 10.52 -4.25
C LYS A 2 9.38 10.76 -5.06
N THR A 3 8.34 9.93 -4.99
CA THR A 3 7.05 10.08 -5.70
C THR A 3 6.49 11.51 -5.71
N TYR A 4 6.70 12.25 -4.62
CA TYR A 4 6.33 13.66 -4.48
C TYR A 4 7.04 14.62 -5.44
N GLU A 5 8.26 14.31 -5.89
CA GLU A 5 8.97 15.10 -6.90
C GLU A 5 8.27 15.00 -8.26
N LYS A 6 7.80 13.79 -8.61
CA LYS A 6 7.03 13.56 -9.84
C LYS A 6 5.67 14.23 -9.80
N TYR A 7 5.01 14.19 -8.65
CA TYR A 7 3.80 14.96 -8.42
C TYR A 7 4.02 16.46 -8.68
N ARG A 8 5.09 17.05 -8.11
CA ARG A 8 5.41 18.47 -8.34
C ARG A 8 5.70 18.77 -9.81
N GLN A 9 6.36 17.87 -10.52
CA GLN A 9 6.58 17.99 -11.96
C GLN A 9 5.25 18.05 -12.72
N LEU A 10 4.31 17.14 -12.43
CA LEU A 10 2.98 17.15 -13.05
C LEU A 10 2.20 18.42 -12.71
N VAL A 11 2.22 18.86 -11.46
CA VAL A 11 1.59 20.14 -11.06
C VAL A 11 2.18 21.30 -11.86
N SER A 12 3.51 21.37 -12.02
CA SER A 12 4.16 22.45 -12.79
C SER A 12 3.82 22.47 -14.28
N LEU A 13 3.36 21.34 -14.83
CA LEU A 13 2.89 21.23 -16.21
C LEU A 13 1.41 21.62 -16.38
N GLY A 14 0.73 22.02 -15.30
CA GLY A 14 -0.67 22.46 -15.32
C GLY A 14 -1.70 21.36 -15.09
N PHE A 15 -1.28 20.14 -14.72
CA PHE A 15 -2.22 19.08 -14.34
C PHE A 15 -2.84 19.38 -12.96
N THR A 16 -4.17 19.33 -12.87
CA THR A 16 -4.93 19.64 -11.65
C THR A 16 -5.48 18.41 -10.94
N GLN A 17 -5.82 17.36 -11.69
CA GLN A 17 -6.40 16.11 -11.18
C GLN A 17 -5.32 15.06 -10.95
N ILE A 18 -4.46 15.29 -9.95
CA ILE A 18 -3.36 14.38 -9.61
C ILE A 18 -3.61 13.78 -8.22
N TYR A 19 -3.64 12.46 -8.15
CA TYR A 19 -3.83 11.72 -6.90
C TYR A 19 -2.59 10.84 -6.65
N ILE A 20 -2.11 10.82 -5.41
CA ILE A 20 -1.01 9.95 -4.98
C ILE A 20 -1.55 9.01 -3.92
N TYR A 21 -1.33 7.71 -4.12
CA TYR A 21 -1.49 6.72 -3.07
C TYR A 21 -0.10 6.35 -2.51
N PRO A 22 0.24 6.73 -1.27
CA PRO A 22 1.54 6.44 -0.68
C PRO A 22 1.64 5.03 -0.08
N GLY A 23 0.52 4.32 0.07
CA GLY A 23 0.47 2.98 0.64
C GLY A 23 1.05 1.91 -0.29
N GLY A 24 1.29 0.72 0.26
CA GLY A 24 1.76 -0.43 -0.49
C GLY A 24 0.63 -1.22 -1.13
N LEU A 25 1.00 -2.28 -1.85
CA LEU A 25 0.05 -3.20 -2.47
C LEU A 25 -0.82 -3.92 -1.43
N PHE A 26 -0.28 -4.21 -0.24
CA PHE A 26 -1.05 -4.84 0.83
C PHE A 26 -2.20 -3.95 1.30
N GLU A 27 -1.92 -2.67 1.59
CA GLU A 27 -2.95 -1.72 2.00
C GLU A 27 -3.96 -1.47 0.88
N TRP A 28 -3.51 -1.42 -0.38
CA TRP A 28 -4.42 -1.30 -1.54
C TRP A 28 -5.39 -2.49 -1.64
N LEU A 29 -4.90 -3.71 -1.42
CA LEU A 29 -5.73 -4.92 -1.43
C LEU A 29 -6.69 -4.99 -0.23
N MET A 30 -6.32 -4.45 0.93
CA MET A 30 -7.26 -4.31 2.05
C MET A 30 -8.39 -3.33 1.73
N LEU A 31 -8.09 -2.21 1.07
CA LEU A 31 -9.11 -1.27 0.61
C LEU A 31 -10.04 -1.92 -0.44
N GLN A 32 -9.47 -2.71 -1.35
CA GLN A 32 -10.24 -3.52 -2.31
C GLN A 32 -11.20 -4.50 -1.63
N ASP A 33 -10.79 -5.14 -0.53
CA ASP A 33 -11.63 -6.08 0.21
C ASP A 33 -12.80 -5.39 0.93
N ILE A 34 -12.58 -4.18 1.47
CA ILE A 34 -13.60 -3.41 2.21
C ILE A 34 -14.56 -2.66 1.29
N TYR A 35 -14.04 -1.99 0.26
CA TYR A 35 -14.79 -1.08 -0.60
C TYR A 35 -15.13 -1.67 -1.98
N GLY A 36 -14.56 -2.83 -2.30
CA GLY A 36 -14.81 -3.52 -3.56
C GLY A 36 -13.76 -3.25 -4.64
N TYR A 37 -13.86 -4.05 -5.70
CA TYR A 37 -12.91 -4.06 -6.80
C TYR A 37 -13.01 -2.84 -7.72
N ASP A 38 -14.21 -2.28 -7.88
CA ASP A 38 -14.44 -1.16 -8.81
C ASP A 38 -13.73 0.12 -8.34
N GLU A 39 -13.72 0.36 -7.02
CA GLU A 39 -13.03 1.51 -6.40
C GLU A 39 -11.51 1.31 -6.31
N PHE A 40 -11.06 0.06 -6.11
CA PHE A 40 -9.64 -0.28 -5.92
C PHE A 40 -9.20 -1.39 -6.87
N PRO A 41 -9.21 -1.17 -8.19
CA PRO A 41 -8.93 -2.22 -9.16
C PRO A 41 -7.47 -2.67 -9.10
N THR A 42 -7.24 -3.92 -9.49
CA THR A 42 -5.90 -4.49 -9.70
C THR A 42 -5.83 -5.15 -11.07
N THR A 43 -4.64 -5.37 -11.62
CA THR A 43 -4.51 -6.00 -12.94
C THR A 43 -5.06 -7.44 -12.97
N LYS A 44 -5.07 -8.10 -11.81
CA LYS A 44 -5.65 -9.43 -11.58
C LYS A 44 -6.28 -9.47 -10.20
N LYS A 45 -7.38 -10.22 -10.07
CA LYS A 45 -8.01 -10.47 -8.77
C LYS A 45 -7.07 -11.28 -7.88
N GLN A 46 -6.78 -10.78 -6.69
CA GLN A 46 -5.94 -11.46 -5.71
C GLN A 46 -6.78 -11.88 -4.51
N LEU A 47 -7.02 -13.18 -4.36
CA LEU A 47 -7.76 -13.72 -3.20
C LEU A 47 -6.90 -13.76 -1.94
N ASP A 48 -5.66 -14.24 -2.05
CA ASP A 48 -4.74 -14.31 -0.92
C ASP A 48 -3.85 -13.06 -0.85
N PHE A 49 -4.38 -11.94 -0.36
CA PHE A 49 -3.62 -10.70 -0.25
C PHE A 49 -2.60 -10.71 0.89
N LEU A 50 -2.70 -11.65 1.84
CA LEU A 50 -1.79 -11.77 2.98
C LEU A 50 -0.34 -12.08 2.57
N LYS A 51 -0.11 -12.68 1.39
CA LYS A 51 1.25 -12.87 0.86
C LYS A 51 2.02 -11.56 0.64
N TYR A 52 1.32 -10.43 0.54
CA TYR A 52 1.93 -9.10 0.41
C TYR A 52 2.13 -8.39 1.75
N LYS A 53 1.65 -8.98 2.85
CA LYS A 53 1.84 -8.43 4.20
C LYS A 53 3.31 -8.35 4.52
N ALA A 54 3.77 -7.16 4.89
CA ALA A 54 5.15 -6.98 5.32
C ALA A 54 5.44 -7.86 6.55
N ARG A 55 6.65 -8.45 6.58
CA ARG A 55 7.11 -9.18 7.76
C ARG A 55 7.20 -8.20 8.94
N GLN A 56 6.64 -8.61 10.07
CA GLN A 56 6.78 -7.85 11.31
C GLN A 56 8.26 -7.76 11.66
N ARG A 57 8.78 -6.53 11.74
CA ARG A 57 10.17 -6.27 12.13
C ARG A 57 10.29 -5.77 13.57
N LEU A 58 9.22 -5.22 14.13
CA LEU A 58 9.18 -4.69 15.49
C LEU A 58 8.65 -5.75 16.45
N ASN A 59 9.19 -5.78 17.67
CA ASN A 59 8.75 -6.66 18.78
C ASN A 59 8.95 -8.17 18.58
N VAL A 60 9.70 -8.60 17.56
CA VAL A 60 9.95 -10.05 17.32
C VAL A 60 10.71 -10.68 18.49
N GLY A 61 11.75 -10.03 19.02
CA GLY A 61 12.52 -10.55 20.15
C GLY A 61 11.80 -10.56 21.50
N LEU A 62 10.68 -9.82 21.64
CA LEU A 62 9.86 -9.86 22.85
C LEU A 62 8.97 -11.11 22.92
N LEU A 63 8.64 -11.70 21.76
CA LEU A 63 7.90 -12.97 21.69
C LEU A 63 8.76 -14.15 22.18
N GLU A 64 10.06 -14.12 21.90
CA GLU A 64 11.00 -15.16 22.36
C GLU A 64 11.21 -15.13 23.88
N TYR A 65 11.06 -13.98 24.52
CA TYR A 65 11.19 -13.84 25.97
C TYR A 65 9.99 -14.38 26.73
N SER A 66 8.79 -14.35 26.13
CA SER A 66 7.54 -14.83 26.76
C SER A 66 7.45 -16.36 26.91
N HIS A 67 8.39 -17.11 26.33
CA HIS A 67 8.41 -18.59 26.36
C HIS A 67 9.59 -19.15 27.17
N ARG A 68 10.25 -18.32 27.99
CA ARG A 68 11.22 -18.76 29.01
C ARG A 68 10.66 -18.60 30.42
#